data_AF-A0A8H9FVP7-F1
#
_entry.id   AF-A0A8H9FVP7-F1
#
_cell.length_a   1.000
_cell.length_b   1.000
_cell.length_c   1.000
_cell.angle_alpha   90.00
_cell.angle_beta   90.00
_cell.angle_gamma   90.00
#
_symmetry.space_group_name_H-M   'P 1'
#
loop_
_entity.id
_entity.type
_entity.pdbx_description
1 polymer ?
#
loop_
_entity_poly.entity_id
_entity_poly.type
_entity_poly.pdbx_seq_one_letter_code
_entity_poly.pdbx_strand_id
1 'polypeptide(L)'
;MHRLPDDVSRELERVVRRWRELPADHALAASPAVREVVQDLADATAGRPVPELGPAVLIDQLRVLVWDAASAGVPELADRLADLRRTLP
;
A
#
# COMPACT_ATOMS: atom_id res chain seq x y z
N MET A 1 16.39 -2.65 13.83
CA MET A 1 15.27 -2.68 12.86
C MET A 1 14.39 -1.50 13.19
N HIS A 2 14.19 -0.56 12.26
CA HIS A 2 13.16 0.47 12.42
C HIS A 2 11.80 -0.24 12.56
N ARG A 3 10.82 0.34 13.25
CA ARG A 3 9.45 -0.20 13.33
C ARG A 3 8.55 0.88 12.75
N LEU A 4 7.52 0.49 12.01
CA LEU A 4 6.49 1.45 11.60
C LEU A 4 5.87 2.12 12.83
N PRO A 5 5.52 3.41 12.74
CA PRO A 5 4.59 4.04 13.68
C PRO A 5 3.33 3.19 13.85
N ASP A 6 2.79 3.12 15.08
CA ASP A 6 1.74 2.15 15.42
C ASP A 6 0.42 2.38 14.64
N ASP A 7 0.12 3.63 14.30
CA ASP A 7 -1.01 4.03 13.45
C ASP A 7 -0.83 3.55 12.01
N VAL A 8 0.36 3.76 11.42
CA VAL A 8 0.71 3.28 10.08
C VAL A 8 0.67 1.76 10.02
N SER A 9 1.26 1.08 11.02
CA SER A 9 1.23 -0.38 11.12
C SER A 9 -0.20 -0.91 11.16
N ARG A 10 -1.06 -0.29 11.96
CA ARG A 10 -2.45 -0.71 12.13
C ARG A 10 -3.28 -0.50 10.86
N GLU A 11 -3.17 0.65 10.20
CA GLU A 11 -3.92 0.86 8.94
C GLU A 11 -3.38 -0.02 7.81
N LEU A 12 -2.06 -0.25 7.73
CA LEU A 12 -1.49 -1.19 6.76
C LEU A 12 -2.04 -2.60 6.96
N GLU A 13 -2.10 -3.09 8.20
CA GLU A 13 -2.70 -4.40 8.50
C GLU A 13 -4.18 -4.47 8.09
N ARG A 14 -4.94 -3.40 8.29
CA ARG A 14 -6.35 -3.32 7.88
C ARG A 14 -6.51 -3.37 6.36
N VAL A 15 -5.67 -2.66 5.61
CA VAL A 15 -5.64 -2.70 4.13
C VAL A 15 -5.28 -4.12 3.66
N VAL A 16 -4.22 -4.70 4.20
CA VAL A 16 -3.76 -6.05 3.83
C VAL A 16 -4.84 -7.10 4.10
N ARG A 17 -5.49 -7.03 5.27
CA ARG A 17 -6.58 -7.95 5.61
C ARG A 17 -7.75 -7.80 4.64
N ARG A 18 -8.22 -6.56 4.41
CA ARG A 18 -9.32 -6.30 3.48
C ARG A 18 -9.02 -6.81 2.08
N TRP A 19 -7.82 -6.54 1.55
CA TRP A 19 -7.39 -7.03 0.24
C TRP A 19 -7.41 -8.57 0.15
N ARG A 20 -6.93 -9.26 1.17
CA ARG A 20 -6.89 -10.73 1.20
C ARG A 20 -8.27 -11.39 1.29
N GLU A 21 -9.26 -10.65 1.79
CA GLU A 21 -10.65 -11.10 1.88
C GLU A 21 -11.43 -10.84 0.57
N LEU A 22 -10.86 -10.10 -0.38
CA LEU A 22 -11.52 -9.81 -1.66
C LEU A 22 -11.59 -11.04 -2.56
N PRO A 23 -12.73 -11.25 -3.24
CA PRO A 23 -12.79 -12.07 -4.46
C PRO A 23 -11.76 -11.60 -5.50
N ALA A 24 -11.23 -12.53 -6.30
CA ALA A 24 -10.13 -12.23 -7.23
C ALA A 24 -10.48 -11.18 -8.29
N ASP A 25 -11.72 -11.17 -8.77
CA ASP A 25 -12.28 -10.19 -9.70
C ASP A 25 -12.37 -8.79 -9.07
N HIS A 26 -12.79 -8.71 -7.81
CA HIS A 26 -12.81 -7.45 -7.05
C HIS A 26 -11.39 -6.93 -6.79
N ALA A 27 -10.44 -7.81 -6.45
CA ALA A 27 -9.03 -7.43 -6.30
C ALA A 27 -8.43 -6.94 -7.62
N LEU A 28 -8.78 -7.56 -8.75
CA LEU A 28 -8.38 -7.11 -10.08
C LEU A 28 -8.95 -5.71 -10.38
N ALA A 29 -10.24 -5.49 -10.09
CA ALA A 29 -10.89 -4.20 -10.30
C ALA A 29 -10.31 -3.07 -9.42
N ALA A 30 -9.92 -3.39 -8.19
CA ALA A 30 -9.32 -2.43 -7.25
C ALA A 30 -7.81 -2.21 -7.47
N SER A 31 -7.14 -3.05 -8.27
CA SER A 31 -5.70 -2.99 -8.51
C SER A 31 -5.19 -1.64 -9.00
N PRO A 32 -5.87 -0.91 -9.91
CA PRO A 32 -5.40 0.41 -10.36
C PRO A 32 -5.23 1.42 -9.22
N ALA A 33 -6.19 1.49 -8.28
CA ALA A 33 -6.11 2.42 -7.15
C ALA A 33 -4.96 2.07 -6.18
N VAL A 34 -4.73 0.77 -5.94
CA VAL A 34 -3.58 0.33 -5.14
C VAL A 34 -2.25 0.61 -5.86
N ARG A 35 -2.20 0.43 -7.18
CA ARG A 35 -1.01 0.73 -8.00
C ARG A 35 -0.64 2.21 -7.94
N GLU A 36 -1.62 3.11 -7.99
CA GLU A 36 -1.40 4.55 -7.88
C GLU A 36 -0.70 4.88 -6.56
N VAL A 37 -1.23 4.41 -5.42
CA VAL A 37 -0.61 4.60 -4.10
C VAL A 37 0.79 3.99 -4.03
N VAL A 38 0.97 2.79 -4.60
CA VAL A 38 2.27 2.12 -4.69
C VAL A 38 3.27 2.98 -5.47
N GLN A 39 2.88 3.54 -6.61
CA GLN A 39 3.77 4.38 -7.42
C GLN A 39 4.08 5.70 -6.72
N ASP A 40 3.09 6.35 -6.10
CA ASP A 40 3.29 7.59 -5.33
C ASP A 40 4.30 7.41 -4.19
N LEU A 41 4.26 6.27 -3.50
CA LEU A 41 5.23 5.94 -2.44
C LEU A 41 6.62 5.68 -3.01
N ALA A 42 6.71 5.02 -4.18
CA ALA A 42 7.98 4.81 -4.87
C ALA A 42 8.60 6.14 -5.32
N ASP A 43 7.78 7.06 -5.84
CA ASP A 43 8.19 8.38 -6.28
C ASP A 43 8.70 9.24 -5.11
N ALA A 44 8.05 9.12 -3.95
CA ALA A 44 8.45 9.82 -2.71
C ALA A 44 9.73 9.25 -2.05
N THR A 45 10.24 8.10 -2.51
CA THR A 45 11.38 7.41 -1.88
C THR A 45 12.56 7.21 -2.84
N ALA A 46 12.46 6.26 -3.77
CA ALA A 46 13.52 5.88 -4.69
C ALA A 46 13.38 6.48 -6.10
N GLY A 47 12.21 7.03 -6.43
CA GLY A 47 11.90 7.62 -7.74
C GLY A 47 11.95 6.61 -8.88
N ARG A 48 11.64 5.33 -8.61
CA ARG A 48 11.72 4.25 -9.60
C ARG A 48 10.33 3.70 -9.90
N PRO A 49 10.05 3.35 -11.17
CA PRO A 49 8.80 2.71 -11.52
C PRO A 49 8.68 1.34 -10.84
N VAL A 50 7.51 1.06 -10.28
CA VAL A 50 7.23 -0.23 -9.64
C VAL A 50 6.81 -1.25 -10.71
N PRO A 51 7.45 -2.42 -10.79
CA PRO A 51 7.08 -3.44 -11.78
C PRO A 51 5.64 -3.92 -11.60
N GLU A 52 4.93 -4.11 -12.71
CA GLU A 52 3.58 -4.68 -12.69
C GLU A 52 3.62 -6.21 -12.59
N LEU A 53 3.47 -6.73 -11.36
CA LEU A 53 3.54 -8.18 -11.07
C LEU A 53 2.17 -8.83 -10.83
N GLY A 54 1.09 -8.13 -11.16
CA GLY A 54 -0.30 -8.56 -10.96
C GLY A 54 -0.82 -8.43 -9.51
N PRO A 55 -2.13 -8.70 -9.29
CA PRO A 55 -2.82 -8.45 -8.01
C PRO A 55 -2.30 -9.31 -6.84
N ALA A 56 -1.78 -10.49 -7.12
CA ALA A 56 -1.28 -11.41 -6.10
C ALA A 56 -0.07 -10.84 -5.33
N VAL A 57 0.77 -10.06 -6.00
CA VAL A 57 2.01 -9.48 -5.45
C VAL A 57 1.83 -8.01 -5.06
N LEU A 58 0.80 -7.34 -5.59
CA LEU A 58 0.58 -5.91 -5.42
C LEU A 58 0.47 -5.48 -3.94
N ILE A 59 -0.19 -6.29 -3.11
CA ILE A 59 -0.32 -5.98 -1.68
C ILE A 59 1.01 -6.08 -0.93
N ASP A 60 1.90 -6.97 -1.36
CA ASP A 60 3.24 -7.09 -0.78
C ASP A 60 4.15 -5.95 -1.25
N GLN A 61 3.99 -5.48 -2.50
CA GLN A 61 4.65 -4.26 -2.99
C GLN A 61 4.25 -3.03 -2.15
N LEU A 62 2.96 -2.88 -1.83
CA LEU A 62 2.48 -1.82 -0.93
C LEU A 62 3.17 -1.89 0.44
N ARG A 63 3.29 -3.09 1.04
CA ARG A 63 3.92 -3.26 2.37
C ARG A 63 5.38 -2.81 2.37
N VAL A 64 6.13 -3.17 1.32
CA VAL A 64 7.53 -2.76 1.18
C VAL A 64 7.62 -1.24 1.05
N LEU A 65 6.82 -0.62 0.18
CA LEU A 65 6.94 0.81 -0.05
C LEU A 65 6.42 1.67 1.10
N VAL A 66 5.45 1.19 1.89
CA VAL A 66 5.08 1.85 3.15
C VAL A 66 6.24 1.83 4.14
N TRP A 67 7.01 0.74 4.17
CA TRP A 67 8.20 0.65 5.00
C TRP A 67 9.29 1.61 4.56
N ASP A 68 9.55 1.68 3.26
CA ASP A 68 10.53 2.59 2.68
C ASP A 68 10.11 4.05 2.92
N ALA A 69 8.83 4.37 2.71
CA ALA A 69 8.28 5.70 2.92
C ALA A 69 8.35 6.12 4.40
N ALA A 70 8.00 5.22 5.33
CA ALA A 70 8.13 5.49 6.76
C ALA A 70 9.60 5.70 7.17
N SER A 71 10.52 4.91 6.62
CA SER A 71 11.96 5.04 6.86
C SER A 71 12.53 6.35 6.28
N ALA A 72 11.95 6.84 5.19
CA ALA A 72 12.27 8.12 4.56
C ALA A 72 11.58 9.33 5.22
N GLY A 73 10.70 9.10 6.21
CA GLY A 73 9.98 10.17 6.91
C GLY A 73 8.85 10.81 6.09
N VAL A 74 8.27 10.07 5.13
CA VAL A 74 7.10 10.54 4.37
C VAL A 74 5.93 10.73 5.35
N PRO A 75 5.28 11.92 5.37
CA PRO A 75 4.19 12.21 6.31
C PRO A 75 2.87 11.56 5.87
N GLU A 76 1.88 11.57 6.77
CA GLU A 76 0.47 11.25 6.47
C GLU A 76 0.19 9.84 5.92
N LEU A 77 1.11 8.88 6.15
CA LEU A 77 0.98 7.51 5.65
C LEU A 77 -0.27 6.80 6.19
N ALA A 78 -0.63 7.02 7.46
CA ALA A 78 -1.82 6.40 8.05
C ALA A 78 -3.12 6.87 7.37
N ASP A 79 -3.22 8.17 7.06
CA ASP A 79 -4.39 8.74 6.39
C ASP A 79 -4.49 8.25 4.95
N ARG A 80 -3.38 8.22 4.21
CA ARG A 80 -3.34 7.65 2.85
C ARG A 80 -3.78 6.19 2.83
N LEU A 81 -3.33 5.39 3.79
CA LEU A 81 -3.74 3.98 3.92
C LEU A 81 -5.23 3.85 4.29
N ALA A 82 -5.74 4.73 5.16
CA ALA A 82 -7.15 4.75 5.50
C ALA A 82 -8.03 5.13 4.29
N ASP A 83 -7.59 6.08 3.47
CA ASP A 83 -8.28 6.46 2.23
C ASP A 83 -8.26 5.32 1.21
N LEU A 84 -7.11 4.68 0.99
CA LEU A 84 -7.03 3.49 0.15
C LEU A 84 -7.97 2.39 0.66
N ARG A 85 -8.01 2.14 1.98
CA ARG A 85 -8.92 1.15 2.56
C ARG A 85 -10.39 1.43 2.25
N ARG A 86 -10.79 2.71 2.19
CA ARG A 86 -12.17 3.13 1.90
C ARG A 86 -12.54 2.91 0.43
N THR A 87 -11.58 2.85 -0.49
CA THR A 87 -11.84 2.55 -1.91
C THR A 87 -11.97 1.06 -2.18
N LEU A 88 -11.52 0.19 -1.26
CA LEU A 88 -11.63 -1.26 -1.43
C LEU A 88 -13.07 -1.77 -1.20
N PRO A 89 -13.63 -2.55 -2.14
CA PRO A 89 -15.00 -3.07 -2.09
C PRO A 89 -15.23 -4.09 -0.97
#